data_AF-A0A094SGY6-F1
#
_entry.id   AF-A0A094SGY6-F1
#
_cell.length_a   1.000
_cell.length_b   1.000
_cell.length_c   1.000
_cell.angle_alpha   90.00
_cell.angle_beta   90.00
_cell.angle_gamma   90.00
#
_symmetry.space_group_name_H-M   'P 1'
#
loop_
_entity.id
_entity.type
_entity.pdbx_description
1 polymer ?
#
loop_
_entity_poly.entity_id
_entity_poly.type
_entity_poly.pdbx_seq_one_letter_code
_entity_poly.pdbx_strand_id
1 'polypeptide(L)' 'ARVVRALVPLSEMFGYVGDLRSRTQGRASYSMEFDSYAEVPGNVAKEIIAKVRGE' A
#
# COMPACT_ATOMS: atom_id res chain seq x y z
N ALA A 1 -9.15 3.42 22.77
CA ALA A 1 -8.58 2.90 21.51
C ALA A 1 -9.20 3.67 20.34
N ARG A 2 -8.42 4.06 19.32
CA ARG A 2 -8.93 4.77 18.14
C ARG A 2 -8.67 3.89 16.92
N VAL A 3 -9.71 3.65 16.12
CA VAL A 3 -9.63 2.85 14.89
C VAL A 3 -9.55 3.81 13.71
N VAL A 4 -8.59 3.58 12.81
CA VAL A 4 -8.42 4.33 11.57
C VAL A 4 -8.77 3.38 10.43
N ARG A 5 -9.70 3.80 9.56
CA ARG A 5 -10.05 3.10 8.32
C ARG A 5 -9.51 3.93 7.16
N ALA A 6 -8.81 3.29 6.24
CA ALA A 6 -8.26 3.94 5.06
C ALA A 6 -8.24 2.96 3.90
N LEU A 7 -8.42 3.48 2.69
CA LEU A 7 -8.15 2.77 1.45
C LEU A 7 -6.75 3.12 1.00
N VAL A 8 -5.93 2.09 0.75
CA VAL A 8 -4.51 2.25 0.41
C VAL A 8 -4.19 1.31 -0.74
N PRO A 9 -3.45 1.76 -1.78
CA PRO A 9 -3.00 0.86 -2.83
C PRO A 9 -2.13 -0.26 -2.24
N LEU A 10 -2.37 -1.50 -2.65
CA LEU A 10 -1.61 -2.66 -2.17
C LEU A 10 -0.10 -2.52 -2.45
N SER A 11 0.28 -1.86 -3.55
CA SER A 11 1.67 -1.58 -3.91
C SER A 11 2.43 -0.76 -2.86
N GLU A 12 1.74 0.05 -2.05
CA GLU A 12 2.35 0.91 -1.03
C GLU A 12 2.42 0.21 0.34
N MET A 13 1.85 -0.99 0.50
CA MET A 13 1.79 -1.69 1.79
C MET A 13 3.04 -2.54 2.06
N PHE A 14 3.94 -2.71 1.09
CA PHE A 14 5.20 -3.41 1.29
C PHE A 14 6.07 -2.66 2.31
N GLY A 15 6.40 -3.31 3.42
CA GLY A 15 7.18 -2.71 4.52
C GLY A 15 6.35 -1.94 5.57
N TYR A 16 5.04 -1.77 5.35
CA TYR A 16 4.17 -1.01 6.26
C TYR A 16 4.21 -1.50 7.73
N VAL A 17 4.37 -2.80 7.95
CA VAL A 17 4.47 -3.38 9.31
C VAL A 17 5.66 -2.81 10.09
N GLY A 18 6.80 -2.61 9.41
CA GLY A 18 8.00 -2.06 10.02
C GLY A 18 7.78 -0.60 10.44
N ASP A 19 7.23 0.20 9.53
CA ASP A 19 6.91 1.61 9.79
C ASP A 19 5.88 1.78 10.90
N LEU A 20 4.82 0.96 10.90
CA LEU A 20 3.79 0.98 11.93
C LEU A 20 4.38 0.69 13.31
N ARG A 21 5.24 -0.34 13.41
CA ARG A 21 5.90 -0.69 14.67
C ARG A 21 6.84 0.42 15.13
N SER A 22 7.65 0.99 14.24
CA SER A 22 8.55 2.09 14.55
C SER A 22 7.81 3.31 15.10
N ARG A 23 6.74 3.75 14.40
CA ARG A 23 5.96 4.94 14.77
C ARG A 23 5.13 4.76 16.04
N THR A 24 4.68 3.53 16.32
CA THR A 24 3.79 3.26 17.46
C THR A 24 4.50 2.58 18.63
N GLN A 25 5.83 2.46 18.57
CA GLN A 25 6.63 1.72 19.54
C GLN A 25 6.10 0.28 19.75
N GLY A 26 5.64 -0.35 18.67
CA GLY A 26 5.10 -1.71 18.66
C GLY A 26 3.71 -1.88 19.27
N ARG A 27 2.99 -0.79 19.56
CA ARG A 27 1.69 -0.86 20.26
C ARG A 27 0.47 -0.93 19.33
N ALA A 28 0.63 -0.58 18.05
CA ALA A 28 -0.49 -0.64 17.10
C ALA A 28 -0.56 -1.98 16.38
N SER A 29 -1.80 -2.37 16.07
CA SER A 29 -2.14 -3.49 15.19
C SER A 29 -2.90 -2.97 13.96
N TYR A 30 -2.83 -3.71 12.87
CA TYR A 30 -3.59 -3.43 11.66
C TYR A 30 -4.10 -4.74 11.04
N SER A 31 -5.16 -4.62 10.25
CA SER A 31 -5.69 -5.69 9.40
C SER A 31 -5.95 -5.10 8.02
N MET A 32 -5.76 -5.89 6.97
CA MET A 32 -6.03 -5.49 5.60
C MET A 32 -6.86 -6.56 4.90
N GLU A 33 -7.82 -6.13 4.10
CA GLU A 33 -8.66 -6.97 3.25
C GLU A 33 -8.76 -6.34 1.87
N PHE A 34 -8.98 -7.17 0.85
CA PHE A 34 -9.21 -6.68 -0.51
C PHE A 34 -10.59 -6.02 -0.58
N ASP A 35 -10.64 -4.80 -1.11
CA ASP A 35 -11.87 -4.04 -1.33
C ASP A 35 -12.22 -4.00 -2.83
N SER A 36 -11.38 -3.38 -3.65
CA SER A 36 -11.66 -3.15 -5.08
C SER A 36 -10.39 -2.86 -5.89
N TYR A 37 -10.54 -2.86 -7.22
CA TYR A 37 -9.52 -2.35 -8.15
C TYR A 37 -9.76 -0.87 -8.42
N ALA A 38 -8.67 -0.10 -8.51
CA ALA A 38 -8.69 1.32 -8.87
C ALA A 38 -7.73 1.58 -10.03
N GLU A 39 -7.99 2.67 -10.77
CA GLU A 39 -7.11 3.10 -11.86
C GLU A 39 -5.75 3.52 -11.30
N VAL A 40 -4.68 3.01 -11.92
CA VAL A 40 -3.31 3.39 -11.55
C VAL A 40 -2.98 4.78 -12.10
N PRO A 41 -2.29 5.63 -11.32
CA PRO A 41 -1.79 6.91 -11.81
C PRO A 41 -0.96 6.75 -13.09
N GLY A 42 -1.13 7.67 -14.04
CA GLY A 42 -0.56 7.53 -15.39
C GLY A 42 0.97 7.43 -15.45
N ASN A 43 1.69 7.96 -14.46
CA ASN A 43 3.14 7.79 -14.33
C ASN A 43 3.50 6.33 -13.99
N VAL A 44 2.82 5.73 -13.01
CA VAL A 44 3.05 4.35 -12.57
C VAL A 44 2.59 3.37 -13.66
N ALA A 45 1.48 3.67 -14.35
CA ALA A 45 0.99 2.86 -15.46
C ALA A 45 2.03 2.71 -16.58
N LYS A 46 2.68 3.82 -16.96
CA LYS A 46 3.74 3.81 -17.99
C LYS A 46 4.93 2.97 -17.57
N GLU A 47 5.39 3.09 -16.32
CA GLU A 47 6.49 2.28 -15.79
C GLU A 47 6.16 0.78 -15.80
N ILE A 48 4.95 0.42 -15.38
CA ILE A 48 4.49 -0.97 -15.40
C ILE A 48 4.44 -1.50 -16.84
N ILE A 49 3.87 -0.73 -17.77
CA ILE A 49 3.78 -1.13 -19.18
C ILE A 49 5.17 -1.30 -19.80
N ALA A 50 6.10 -0.38 -19.56
CA ALA A 50 7.47 -0.47 -20.05
C ALA A 50 8.18 -1.71 -19.49
N LYS A 51 8.09 -1.93 -18.17
CA LYS A 51 8.69 -3.10 -17.50
C LYS A 51 8.14 -4.42 -18.03
N VAL A 52 6.85 -4.50 -18.34
CA VAL A 52 6.22 -5.70 -18.92
C VAL A 52 6.62 -5.90 -20.38
N ARG A 53 6.83 -4.82 -21.13
CA ARG A 53 7.27 -4.86 -22.53
C ARG A 53 8.78 -5.09 -22.71
N GLY A 54 9.58 -4.93 -21.66
CA GLY A 54 11.02 -5.16 -21.67
C GLY A 54 11.85 -4.00 -22.21
N GLU A 55 11.30 -2.78 -22.15
CA GLU A 55 11.97 -1.51 -22.51
C GLU A 55 12.59 -0.83 -21.28
#